data_AF-A0A6L6H1V8-F1
#
_entry.id   AF-A0A6L6H1V8-F1
#
_cell.length_a   1.000
_cell.length_b   1.000
_cell.length_c   1.000
_cell.angle_alpha   90.00
_cell.angle_beta   90.00
_cell.angle_gamma   90.00
#
_symmetry.space_group_name_H-M   'P 1'
#
loop_
_entity.id
_entity.type
_entity.pdbx_description
1 polymer ?
#
loop_
_entity_poly.entity_id
_entity_poly.type
_entity_poly.pdbx_seq_one_letter_code
_entity_poly.pdbx_strand_id
1 'polypeptide(L)'
;MEYVYHMVPKKMAGQQLIPLNQLKESEPELYTEAIQKYNDHPERLKLLVKRIPQLECLWNDVLHFLPIHPSHVYEGLRSLGIKVKTDLLFYEIPVDRLSGNQTVIYHYRKEHYKGPAAPIDPIEIEVFDPVDNKIPNRLPEETFDYFQEEHAKGNQFGMFPYIPHILSLGAVDISGVRIVNWSKSSLQEGEETQ
;
A
#
# COMPACT_ATOMS: atom_id res chain seq x y z
N MET A 1 15.59 -0.12 -6.27
CA MET A 1 14.27 0.55 -6.26
C MET A 1 14.48 1.98 -5.79
N GLU A 2 13.87 2.99 -6.41
CA GLU A 2 14.12 4.39 -6.05
C GLU A 2 13.01 5.00 -5.18
N TYR A 3 11.76 4.61 -5.42
CA TYR A 3 10.59 5.16 -4.75
C TYR A 3 9.64 4.07 -4.27
N VAL A 4 8.88 4.40 -3.23
CA VAL A 4 7.68 3.68 -2.79
C VAL A 4 6.49 4.63 -2.80
N TYR A 5 5.28 4.08 -2.91
CA TYR A 5 4.08 4.89 -3.09
C TYR A 5 3.08 4.69 -1.96
N HIS A 6 2.54 5.79 -1.44
CA HIS A 6 1.46 5.77 -0.45
C HIS A 6 0.30 6.63 -0.94
N MET A 7 -0.93 6.12 -0.88
CA MET A 7 -2.10 6.92 -1.24
C MET A 7 -2.23 8.14 -0.33
N VAL A 8 -2.42 9.33 -0.90
CA VAL A 8 -2.54 10.57 -0.11
C VAL A 8 -3.77 10.47 0.81
N PRO A 9 -3.61 10.57 2.14
CA PRO A 9 -4.74 10.58 3.06
C PRO A 9 -5.66 11.79 2.80
N LYS A 10 -6.97 11.60 2.93
CA LYS A 10 -7.95 12.70 2.78
C LYS A 10 -7.76 13.82 3.79
N LYS A 11 -7.30 13.45 4.99
CA LYS A 11 -6.96 14.36 6.09
C LYS A 11 -5.64 13.91 6.68
N MET A 12 -4.79 14.88 7.00
CA MET A 12 -3.47 14.63 7.55
C MET A 12 -3.09 15.80 8.45
N ALA A 13 -2.33 15.53 9.50
CA ALA A 13 -1.75 16.54 10.39
C ALA A 13 -0.23 16.52 10.26
N GLY A 14 0.37 17.69 10.07
CA GLY A 14 1.82 17.83 9.94
C GLY A 14 2.35 17.42 8.56
N GLN A 15 3.57 16.89 8.53
CA GLN A 15 4.29 16.49 7.31
C GLN A 15 4.84 15.07 7.44
N GLN A 16 4.22 14.24 8.27
CA GLN A 16 4.62 12.86 8.47
C GLN A 16 3.43 11.93 8.24
N LEU A 17 3.68 10.83 7.53
CA LEU A 17 2.80 9.67 7.59
C LEU A 17 3.08 8.95 8.90
N ILE A 18 2.02 8.63 9.65
CA ILE A 18 2.12 8.03 10.98
C ILE A 18 1.27 6.74 11.00
N PRO A 19 1.79 5.62 11.54
CA PRO A 19 1.01 4.39 11.72
C PRO A 19 -0.26 4.60 12.53
N LEU A 20 -1.28 3.78 12.28
CA LEU A 20 -2.61 3.98 12.84
C LEU A 20 -2.65 3.89 14.37
N ASN A 21 -1.86 3.01 14.99
CA ASN A 21 -1.79 2.95 16.46
C ASN A 21 -1.11 4.17 17.08
N GLN A 22 -0.10 4.75 16.41
CA GLN A 22 0.51 6.00 16.87
C GLN A 22 -0.46 7.18 16.69
N LEU A 23 -1.21 7.20 15.58
CA LEU A 23 -2.23 8.21 15.33
C LEU A 23 -3.32 8.21 16.41
N LYS A 24 -3.66 7.04 16.97
CA LYS A 24 -4.60 6.91 18.08
C LYS A 24 -4.18 7.72 19.32
N GLU A 25 -2.88 7.82 19.55
CA GLU A 25 -2.31 8.51 20.71
C GLU A 25 -2.11 10.00 20.43
N SER A 26 -1.58 10.35 19.25
CA SER A 26 -1.22 11.74 18.92
C SER A 26 -2.39 12.56 18.35
N GLU A 27 -3.27 11.96 17.54
CA GLU A 27 -4.34 12.63 16.81
C GLU A 27 -5.65 11.81 16.81
N PRO A 28 -6.34 11.67 17.95
CA PRO A 28 -7.47 10.74 18.12
C PRO A 28 -8.65 10.97 17.16
N GLU A 29 -8.87 12.22 16.73
CA GLU A 29 -9.90 12.57 15.75
C GLU A 29 -9.57 11.99 14.36
N LEU A 30 -8.32 12.13 13.92
CA LEU A 30 -7.86 11.55 12.65
C LEU A 30 -7.88 10.02 12.70
N TYR A 31 -7.52 9.42 13.84
CA TYR A 31 -7.64 7.98 14.04
C TYR A 31 -9.09 7.49 13.85
N THR A 32 -10.06 8.20 14.42
CA THR A 32 -11.48 7.82 14.37
C THR A 32 -12.01 7.77 12.94
N GLU A 33 -11.50 8.62 12.05
CA GLU A 33 -11.82 8.57 10.62
C GLU A 33 -11.04 7.47 9.89
N ALA A 34 -9.74 7.34 10.17
CA ALA A 34 -8.86 6.40 9.50
C ALA A 34 -9.23 4.93 9.78
N ILE A 35 -9.75 4.62 10.97
CA ILE A 35 -10.15 3.27 11.37
C ILE A 35 -11.44 2.80 10.66
N GLN A 36 -12.28 3.71 10.16
CA GLN A 36 -13.57 3.36 9.55
C GLN A 36 -13.44 2.45 8.32
N LYS A 37 -12.30 2.50 7.61
CA LYS A 37 -12.05 1.64 6.45
C LYS A 37 -11.99 0.14 6.78
N TYR A 38 -11.88 -0.23 8.05
CA TYR A 38 -11.89 -1.62 8.51
C TYR A 38 -13.30 -2.11 8.88
N ASN A 39 -14.31 -1.22 8.90
CA ASN A 39 -15.68 -1.55 9.30
C ASN A 39 -16.56 -2.03 8.13
N ASP A 40 -16.02 -2.11 6.92
CA ASP A 40 -16.78 -2.50 5.73
C ASP A 40 -16.99 -4.02 5.58
N HIS A 41 -16.23 -4.83 6.34
CA HIS A 41 -16.41 -6.28 6.38
C HIS A 41 -15.93 -6.87 7.73
N PRO A 42 -16.65 -7.83 8.36
CA PRO A 42 -16.28 -8.40 9.67
C PRO A 42 -14.87 -8.98 9.72
N GLU A 43 -14.42 -9.60 8.63
CA GLU A 43 -13.07 -10.17 8.53
C GLU A 43 -11.97 -9.11 8.44
N ARG A 44 -12.29 -7.88 8.02
CA ARG A 44 -11.32 -6.79 7.85
C ARG A 44 -10.93 -6.19 9.20
N LEU A 45 -11.83 -6.20 10.20
CA LEU A 45 -11.52 -5.87 11.59
C LEU A 45 -10.42 -6.76 12.18
N LYS A 46 -10.34 -8.03 11.74
CA LYS A 46 -9.31 -8.97 12.22
C LYS A 46 -7.90 -8.58 11.77
N LEU A 47 -7.76 -7.71 10.76
CA LEU A 47 -6.46 -7.15 10.39
C LEU A 47 -5.84 -6.34 11.52
N LEU A 48 -6.63 -5.67 12.35
CA LEU A 48 -6.13 -4.80 13.43
C LEU A 48 -5.39 -5.56 14.55
N VAL A 49 -5.56 -6.88 14.61
CA VAL A 49 -4.88 -7.76 15.57
C VAL A 49 -3.91 -8.72 14.87
N LYS A 50 -3.75 -8.60 13.54
CA LYS A 50 -2.86 -9.44 12.75
C LYS A 50 -1.41 -9.03 13.02
N ARG A 51 -0.58 -10.01 13.36
CA ARG A 51 0.85 -9.81 13.59
C ARG A 51 1.64 -9.86 12.29
N ILE A 52 2.69 -9.05 12.22
CA ILE A 52 3.69 -9.11 11.15
C ILE A 52 4.91 -9.85 11.70
N PRO A 53 5.23 -11.05 11.17
CA PRO A 53 6.47 -11.75 11.50
C PRO A 53 7.70 -10.87 11.30
N GLN A 54 8.81 -11.15 12.00
CA GLN A 54 10.08 -10.40 11.98
C GLN A 54 10.04 -8.97 12.55
N LEU A 55 8.94 -8.22 12.39
CA LEU A 55 8.78 -6.89 13.02
C LEU A 55 8.22 -6.95 14.44
N GLU A 56 7.65 -8.10 14.83
CA GLU A 56 7.02 -8.33 16.14
C GLU A 56 5.90 -7.34 16.51
N CYS A 57 5.31 -6.68 15.51
CA CYS A 57 4.27 -5.68 15.65
C CYS A 57 2.93 -6.11 15.04
N LEU A 58 1.90 -5.26 15.15
CA LEU A 58 0.60 -5.44 14.51
C LEU A 58 0.55 -4.78 13.13
N TRP A 59 -0.44 -5.18 12.33
CA TRP A 59 -0.72 -4.63 11.00
C TRP A 59 -0.93 -3.11 10.99
N ASN A 60 -1.48 -2.57 12.07
CA ASN A 60 -1.76 -1.14 12.28
C ASN A 60 -0.59 -0.37 12.94
N ASP A 61 0.53 -1.04 13.23
CA ASP A 61 1.78 -0.41 13.69
C ASP A 61 2.71 0.00 12.54
N VAL A 62 2.40 -0.40 11.31
CA VAL A 62 3.24 -0.09 10.13
C VAL A 62 2.50 0.78 9.12
N LEU A 63 3.29 1.54 8.36
CA LEU A 63 2.85 2.14 7.10
C LEU A 63 2.97 1.12 5.97
N HIS A 64 2.02 1.17 5.04
CA HIS A 64 1.91 0.25 3.92
C HIS A 64 2.20 1.00 2.63
N PHE A 65 3.25 0.61 1.91
CA PHE A 65 3.61 1.23 0.65
C PHE A 65 3.54 0.25 -0.52
N LEU A 66 3.16 0.77 -1.68
CA LEU A 66 3.28 0.06 -2.94
C LEU A 66 4.73 0.18 -3.44
N PRO A 67 5.36 -0.94 -3.84
CA PRO A 67 6.69 -0.95 -4.43
C PRO A 67 6.69 -0.64 -5.94
N ILE A 68 5.51 -0.46 -6.55
CA ILE A 68 5.33 -0.18 -7.98
C ILE A 68 4.57 1.12 -8.17
N HIS A 69 4.81 1.81 -9.29
CA HIS A 69 4.06 3.02 -9.61
C HIS A 69 2.55 2.72 -9.69
N PRO A 70 1.68 3.52 -9.05
CA PRO A 70 0.26 3.21 -8.93
C PRO A 70 -0.48 3.19 -10.28
N SER A 71 0.11 3.75 -11.33
CA SER A 71 -0.42 3.64 -12.70
C SER A 71 -0.48 2.23 -13.25
N HIS A 72 0.36 1.31 -12.78
CA HIS A 72 0.24 -0.10 -13.18
C HIS A 72 -1.09 -0.72 -12.72
N VAL A 73 -1.57 -0.33 -11.53
CA VAL A 73 -2.87 -0.77 -11.00
C VAL A 73 -4.01 -0.12 -11.77
N TYR A 74 -3.91 1.19 -12.02
CA TYR A 74 -4.90 1.93 -12.81
C TYR A 74 -5.08 1.32 -14.22
N GLU A 75 -3.99 1.09 -14.94
CA GLU A 75 -4.00 0.51 -16.28
C GLU A 75 -4.56 -0.92 -16.28
N GLY A 76 -4.20 -1.73 -15.28
CA GLY A 76 -4.76 -3.07 -15.11
C GLY A 76 -6.29 -3.06 -15.01
N LEU A 77 -6.83 -2.22 -14.12
CA LEU A 77 -8.28 -2.05 -13.97
C LEU A 77 -8.93 -1.49 -15.25
N ARG A 78 -8.36 -0.44 -15.84
CA ARG A 78 -8.91 0.22 -17.04
C ARG A 78 -8.96 -0.72 -18.24
N SER A 79 -7.93 -1.54 -18.43
CA SER A 79 -7.84 -2.46 -19.58
C SER A 79 -8.93 -3.53 -19.58
N LEU A 80 -9.50 -3.84 -18.41
CA LEU A 80 -10.65 -4.74 -18.23
C LEU A 80 -12.01 -4.02 -18.36
N GLY A 81 -12.02 -2.72 -18.69
CA GLY A 81 -13.26 -1.93 -18.78
C GLY A 81 -13.85 -1.51 -17.43
N ILE A 82 -13.09 -1.69 -16.34
CA ILE A 82 -13.54 -1.38 -14.98
C ILE A 82 -13.52 0.14 -14.78
N LYS A 83 -14.67 0.71 -14.41
CA LYS A 83 -14.77 2.15 -14.14
C LYS A 83 -14.14 2.46 -12.79
N VAL A 84 -13.04 3.21 -12.81
CA VAL A 84 -12.31 3.66 -11.63
C VAL A 84 -12.17 5.18 -11.62
N LYS A 85 -11.88 5.73 -10.44
CA LYS A 85 -11.58 7.16 -10.29
C LYS A 85 -10.28 7.52 -11.01
N THR A 86 -10.17 8.72 -11.55
CA THR A 86 -8.94 9.18 -12.24
C THR A 86 -8.14 10.18 -11.41
N ASP A 87 -8.62 10.55 -10.23
CA ASP A 87 -8.09 11.61 -9.38
C ASP A 87 -7.45 11.08 -8.09
N LEU A 88 -7.11 9.78 -8.03
CA LEU A 88 -6.39 9.25 -6.87
C LEU A 88 -4.93 9.70 -6.92
N LEU A 89 -4.50 10.31 -5.82
CA LEU A 89 -3.16 10.84 -5.63
C LEU A 89 -2.34 9.93 -4.73
N PHE A 90 -1.06 9.83 -5.04
CA PHE A 90 -0.08 9.08 -4.27
C PHE A 90 1.15 9.95 -4.00
N TYR A 91 1.70 9.84 -2.79
CA TYR A 91 3.04 10.31 -2.52
C TYR A 91 4.03 9.36 -3.21
N GLU A 92 4.95 9.93 -3.98
CA GLU A 92 6.14 9.25 -4.49
C GLU A 92 7.28 9.53 -3.51
N ILE A 93 7.57 8.55 -2.66
CA ILE A 93 8.45 8.71 -1.50
C ILE A 93 9.78 8.04 -1.82
N PRO A 94 10.90 8.80 -1.82
CA PRO A 94 12.24 8.24 -1.94
C PRO A 94 12.50 7.15 -0.88
N VAL A 95 13.09 6.02 -1.28
CA VAL A 95 13.31 4.87 -0.37
C VAL A 95 14.24 5.19 0.81
N ASP A 96 15.12 6.18 0.67
CA ASP A 96 15.99 6.67 1.74
C ASP A 96 15.21 7.28 2.91
N ARG A 97 13.98 7.76 2.68
CA ARG A 97 13.07 8.21 3.76
C ARG A 97 12.64 7.08 4.70
N LEU A 98 12.86 5.83 4.33
CA LEU A 98 12.58 4.66 5.16
C LEU A 98 13.79 4.21 6.00
N SER A 99 14.98 4.78 5.81
CA SER A 99 16.23 4.24 6.36
C SER A 99 16.30 4.22 7.90
N GLY A 100 15.51 5.06 8.56
CA GLY A 100 15.42 5.11 10.03
C GLY A 100 14.48 4.06 10.63
N ASN A 101 13.69 3.38 9.80
CA ASN A 101 12.63 2.47 10.23
C ASN A 101 13.01 1.00 10.00
N GLN A 102 12.48 0.12 10.85
CA GLN A 102 12.49 -1.31 10.56
C GLN A 102 11.49 -1.58 9.44
N THR A 103 12.00 -2.04 8.30
CA THR A 103 11.21 -2.19 7.08
C THR A 103 11.31 -3.62 6.56
N VAL A 104 10.17 -4.19 6.18
CA VAL A 104 10.09 -5.52 5.56
C VAL A 104 9.28 -5.48 4.27
N ILE A 105 9.52 -6.46 3.41
CA ILE A 105 8.70 -6.78 2.26
C ILE A 105 7.70 -7.84 2.71
N TYR A 106 6.41 -7.61 2.45
CA TYR A 106 5.38 -8.62 2.46
C TYR A 106 5.07 -9.05 1.03
N HIS A 107 5.48 -10.25 0.64
CA HIS A 107 5.37 -10.75 -0.74
C HIS A 107 3.92 -10.93 -1.22
N TYR A 108 3.01 -11.25 -0.31
CA TYR A 108 1.58 -11.37 -0.56
C TYR A 108 1.22 -12.35 -1.70
N ARG A 109 1.93 -13.48 -1.82
CA ARG A 109 1.69 -14.48 -2.86
C ARG A 109 0.33 -15.16 -2.66
N LYS A 110 -0.43 -15.33 -3.76
CA LYS A 110 -1.78 -15.92 -3.77
C LYS A 110 -1.82 -17.30 -3.09
N GLU A 111 -0.80 -18.15 -3.34
CA GLU A 111 -0.70 -19.51 -2.79
C GLU A 111 -0.51 -19.56 -1.25
N HIS A 112 0.10 -18.54 -0.67
CA HIS A 112 0.30 -18.43 0.78
C HIS A 112 -0.82 -17.65 1.48
N TYR A 113 -1.68 -16.96 0.72
CA TYR A 113 -2.75 -16.15 1.28
C TYR A 113 -3.97 -16.98 1.73
N LYS A 114 -4.20 -17.02 3.04
CA LYS A 114 -5.29 -17.76 3.68
C LYS A 114 -6.42 -16.85 4.20
N GLY A 115 -6.53 -15.64 3.64
CA GLY A 115 -7.50 -14.65 4.06
C GLY A 115 -6.99 -13.65 5.11
N PRO A 116 -7.79 -12.61 5.42
CA PRO A 116 -7.38 -11.51 6.29
C PRO A 116 -7.21 -11.93 7.76
N ALA A 117 -7.99 -12.90 8.23
CA ALA A 117 -7.93 -13.42 9.60
C ALA A 117 -6.75 -14.34 9.87
N ALA A 118 -6.18 -14.93 8.82
CA ALA A 118 -5.11 -15.90 8.95
C ALA A 118 -3.78 -15.20 9.27
N PRO A 119 -2.92 -15.82 10.09
CA PRO A 119 -1.54 -15.37 10.30
C PRO A 119 -0.79 -15.23 8.97
N ILE A 120 0.14 -14.29 8.91
CA ILE A 120 1.09 -14.22 7.79
C ILE A 120 2.08 -15.37 7.94
N ASP A 121 2.27 -16.14 6.88
CA ASP A 121 3.33 -17.14 6.82
C ASP A 121 4.70 -16.42 6.87
N PRO A 122 5.60 -16.75 7.81
CA PRO A 122 6.90 -16.07 7.92
C PRO A 122 7.73 -16.08 6.62
N ILE A 123 7.50 -17.05 5.72
CA ILE A 123 8.16 -17.09 4.40
C ILE A 123 7.73 -15.93 3.47
N GLU A 124 6.60 -15.29 3.77
CA GLU A 124 6.09 -14.13 3.05
C GLU A 124 6.74 -12.82 3.52
N ILE A 125 7.56 -12.85 4.57
CA ILE A 125 8.22 -11.67 5.12
C ILE A 125 9.72 -11.75 4.89
N GLU A 126 10.27 -10.69 4.31
CA GLU A 126 11.69 -10.53 4.05
C GLU A 126 12.16 -9.15 4.51
N VAL A 127 13.36 -9.05 5.07
CA VAL A 127 13.96 -7.76 5.44
C VAL A 127 14.12 -6.91 4.18
N PHE A 128 13.66 -5.66 4.21
CA PHE A 128 13.75 -4.78 3.07
C PHE A 128 15.19 -4.26 2.90
N ASP A 129 15.77 -4.52 1.73
CA ASP A 129 16.99 -3.87 1.26
C ASP A 129 16.66 -3.08 -0.02
N PRO A 130 16.83 -1.75 -0.05
CA PRO A 130 16.55 -0.94 -1.24
C PRO A 130 17.50 -1.23 -2.42
N VAL A 131 18.68 -1.81 -2.16
CA VAL A 131 19.72 -2.12 -3.15
C VAL A 131 19.50 -3.48 -3.80
N ASP A 132 19.18 -4.53 -3.02
CA ASP A 132 18.97 -5.91 -3.51
C ASP A 132 17.48 -6.27 -3.61
N ASN A 133 16.65 -5.34 -4.07
CA ASN A 133 15.22 -5.59 -4.17
C ASN A 133 14.85 -6.29 -5.49
N LYS A 134 14.25 -7.47 -5.39
CA LYS A 134 13.78 -8.30 -6.51
C LYS A 134 12.31 -8.10 -6.86
N ILE A 135 11.60 -7.17 -6.20
CA ILE A 135 10.19 -6.90 -6.48
C ILE A 135 10.05 -6.41 -7.93
N PRO A 136 9.24 -7.09 -8.77
CA PRO A 136 8.98 -6.66 -10.13
C PRO A 136 8.32 -5.28 -10.16
N ASN A 137 8.83 -4.38 -11.01
CA ASN A 137 8.20 -3.08 -11.25
C ASN A 137 7.08 -3.17 -12.31
N ARG A 138 6.09 -4.03 -12.04
CA ARG A 138 4.89 -4.22 -12.87
C ARG A 138 3.75 -4.78 -12.04
N LEU A 139 2.54 -4.71 -12.58
CA LEU A 139 1.38 -5.38 -11.96
C LEU A 139 1.61 -6.90 -12.00
N PRO A 140 1.45 -7.63 -10.86
CA PRO A 140 1.48 -9.09 -10.85
C PRO A 140 0.35 -9.69 -11.68
N GLU A 141 0.62 -10.84 -12.30
CA GLU A 141 -0.38 -11.56 -13.10
C GLU A 141 -1.56 -12.01 -12.22
N GLU A 142 -1.27 -12.46 -11.00
CA GLU A 142 -2.26 -12.89 -10.03
C GLU A 142 -3.20 -11.75 -9.62
N THR A 143 -2.69 -10.52 -9.56
CA THR A 143 -3.50 -9.32 -9.31
C THR A 143 -4.44 -9.04 -10.48
N PHE A 144 -3.93 -9.16 -11.71
CA PHE A 144 -4.73 -8.95 -12.91
C PHE A 144 -5.84 -10.00 -13.05
N ASP A 145 -5.51 -11.27 -12.83
CA ASP A 145 -6.47 -12.38 -12.83
C ASP A 145 -7.57 -12.16 -11.79
N TYR A 146 -7.20 -11.72 -10.58
CA TYR A 146 -8.16 -11.38 -9.54
C TYR A 146 -9.12 -10.27 -10.00
N PHE A 147 -8.64 -9.20 -10.64
CA PHE A 147 -9.52 -8.15 -11.16
C PHE A 147 -10.48 -8.70 -12.22
N GLN A 148 -10.00 -9.53 -13.13
CA GLN A 148 -10.84 -10.14 -14.17
C GLN A 148 -11.92 -11.03 -13.55
N GLU A 149 -11.55 -11.92 -12.62
CA GLU A 149 -12.48 -12.82 -11.95
C GLU A 149 -13.55 -12.06 -11.15
N GLU A 150 -13.14 -11.08 -10.32
CA GLU A 150 -14.08 -10.35 -9.48
C GLU A 150 -14.97 -9.38 -10.28
N HIS A 151 -14.43 -8.80 -11.37
CA HIS A 151 -15.23 -8.00 -12.28
C HIS A 151 -16.31 -8.84 -12.98
N ALA A 152 -15.96 -10.04 -13.46
CA ALA A 152 -16.92 -10.95 -14.09
C ALA A 152 -18.04 -11.39 -13.12
N LYS A 153 -17.74 -11.49 -11.82
CA LYS A 153 -18.72 -11.79 -10.77
C LYS A 153 -19.60 -10.59 -10.40
N GLY A 154 -19.25 -9.37 -10.81
CA GLY A 154 -19.94 -8.14 -10.44
C GLY A 154 -19.72 -7.73 -8.97
N ASN A 155 -18.68 -8.26 -8.33
CA ASN A 155 -18.38 -7.97 -6.93
C ASN A 155 -17.68 -6.61 -6.77
N GLN A 156 -17.75 -6.04 -5.57
CA GLN A 156 -16.79 -5.03 -5.15
C GLN A 156 -15.53 -5.71 -4.62
N PHE A 157 -14.37 -5.21 -4.99
CA PHE A 157 -13.09 -5.84 -4.66
C PHE A 157 -11.99 -4.82 -4.37
N GLY A 158 -10.92 -5.29 -3.72
CA GLY A 158 -9.77 -4.45 -3.35
C GLY A 158 -8.87 -4.13 -4.54
N MET A 159 -8.16 -3.01 -4.48
CA MET A 159 -7.27 -2.55 -5.56
C MET A 159 -5.84 -3.10 -5.48
N PHE A 160 -5.40 -3.63 -4.33
CA PHE A 160 -4.02 -4.09 -4.12
C PHE A 160 -3.89 -5.57 -3.69
N PRO A 161 -4.71 -6.50 -4.19
CA PRO A 161 -4.55 -7.92 -3.86
C PRO A 161 -3.31 -8.47 -4.57
N TYR A 162 -2.53 -9.28 -3.87
CA TYR A 162 -1.37 -9.99 -4.41
C TYR A 162 -0.22 -9.12 -4.95
N ILE A 163 -0.30 -7.80 -4.75
CA ILE A 163 0.84 -6.92 -4.95
C ILE A 163 1.71 -7.01 -3.70
N PRO A 164 3.04 -7.24 -3.81
CA PRO A 164 3.93 -7.11 -2.68
C PRO A 164 3.79 -5.73 -2.03
N HIS A 165 3.94 -5.63 -0.71
CA HIS A 165 3.89 -4.37 0.01
C HIS A 165 5.18 -4.15 0.81
N ILE A 166 5.64 -2.91 0.87
CA ILE A 166 6.69 -2.51 1.80
C ILE A 166 6.02 -2.07 3.10
N LEU A 167 6.36 -2.73 4.20
CA LEU A 167 5.83 -2.47 5.53
C LEU A 167 6.91 -1.81 6.37
N SER A 168 6.70 -0.55 6.74
CA SER A 168 7.65 0.24 7.53
C SER A 168 7.11 0.48 8.94
N LEU A 169 7.82 0.03 9.95
CA LEU A 169 7.52 0.31 11.35
C LEU A 169 8.09 1.68 11.76
N GLY A 170 7.23 2.68 11.81
CA GLY A 170 7.59 4.05 12.18
C GLY A 170 6.91 5.10 11.31
N ALA A 171 7.08 6.37 11.70
CA ALA A 171 6.63 7.50 10.89
C ALA A 171 7.58 7.73 9.71
N VAL A 172 7.07 8.34 8.64
CA VAL A 172 7.85 8.69 7.44
C VAL A 172 7.62 10.15 7.10
N ASP A 173 8.71 10.89 6.97
CA ASP A 173 8.69 12.28 6.54
C ASP A 173 8.30 12.39 5.06
N ILE A 174 7.30 13.22 4.78
CA ILE A 174 6.81 13.49 3.43
C ILE A 174 6.99 14.96 3.04
N SER A 175 7.79 15.73 3.79
CA SER A 175 8.15 17.10 3.40
C SER A 175 8.77 17.14 2.00
N GLY A 176 8.13 17.88 1.10
CA GLY A 176 8.63 18.10 -0.26
C GLY A 176 8.61 16.88 -1.17
N VAL A 177 7.96 15.77 -0.77
CA VAL A 177 7.81 14.61 -1.66
C VAL A 177 6.84 14.95 -2.79
N ARG A 178 7.09 14.36 -3.97
CA ARG A 178 6.23 14.54 -5.12
C ARG A 178 4.88 13.87 -4.88
N ILE A 179 3.83 14.48 -5.41
CA ILE A 179 2.50 13.87 -5.51
C ILE A 179 2.26 13.52 -6.97
N VAL A 180 1.95 12.25 -7.22
CA VAL A 180 1.66 11.70 -8.55
C VAL A 180 0.20 11.29 -8.65
N ASN A 181 -0.36 11.36 -9.85
CA ASN A 181 -1.72 10.89 -10.10
C ASN A 181 -1.65 9.50 -10.71
N TRP A 182 -2.36 8.53 -10.11
CA TRP A 182 -2.29 7.15 -10.57
C TRP A 182 -2.77 6.93 -12.02
N SER A 183 -3.52 7.86 -12.62
CA SER A 183 -3.96 7.77 -14.01
C SER A 183 -2.93 8.30 -15.01
N LYS A 184 -1.86 8.94 -14.55
CA LYS A 184 -0.74 9.38 -15.37
C LYS A 184 0.41 8.36 -15.25
N SER A 185 1.07 8.08 -16.37
CA SER A 185 2.28 7.25 -16.35
C SER A 185 3.49 8.07 -15.89
N SER A 186 4.50 7.43 -15.30
CA SER A 186 5.74 8.09 -14.87
C SER A 186 6.46 8.85 -16.00
N LEU A 187 6.26 8.44 -17.27
CA LEU A 187 6.80 9.11 -18.45
C LEU A 187 6.06 10.40 -18.81
N GLN A 188 4.76 10.50 -18.51
CA GLN A 188 3.92 11.65 -18.87
C GLN A 188 3.99 12.77 -17.84
N GLU A 189 4.42 12.48 -16.61
CA GLU A 189 4.51 13.50 -15.56
C GLU A 189 5.79 14.35 -15.64
N GLY A 190 6.73 14.03 -16.54
CA GLY A 190 7.96 14.81 -16.77
C GLY A 190 7.81 16.00 -17.71
N GLU A 191 6.67 16.13 -18.43
CA GLU A 191 6.49 17.14 -19.47
C GLU A 191 5.74 18.41 -19.02
N GLU A 192 5.20 18.44 -17.80
CA GLU A 192 4.40 19.59 -17.30
C GLU A 192 5.22 20.63 -16.49
N THR A 193 6.55 20.66 -16.61
CA THR A 193 7.38 21.78 -16.09
C THR A 193 8.20 22.41 -17.21
N GLN A 194 7.57 23.33 -17.94
CA GLN A 194 8.22 24.42 -18.68
C GLN A 194 7.47 25.73 -18.44
#